data_AF-A0AB37WBE4-F1
#
_entry.id   AF-A0AB37WBE4-F1
#
_cell.length_a   1.000
_cell.length_b   1.000
_cell.length_c   1.000
_cell.angle_alpha   90.00
_cell.angle_beta   90.00
_cell.angle_gamma   90.00
#
_symmetry.space_group_name_H-M   'P 1'
#
loop_
_entity.id
_entity.type
_entity.pdbx_description
1 polymer ?
#
loop_
_entity_poly.entity_id
_entity_poly.type
_entity_poly.pdbx_seq_one_letter_code
_entity_poly.pdbx_strand_id
1 'polypeptide(L)'
;MAARAPIPLSDKATSGTETAVKDTSFNMSGVDRKAMEQERLARSGKRKRELSPIPSHELFNPLEGQEDAWQLGEPVDDFVRRLPPYNTAITTFPWIWAANPHRNPRDKSPSPRVEDFTSRGMDLLEQSLQTRRDIQKEGARGPRGMTKQLSQESKALQGRISSLANETNVLSGKWMLFPKSVDVTRVWKQVVANVIDNRLGCTCKVATDDGKEERLICVYTKDFQDADDVLRVLHELENMGLLNGGRTIYYKPDAYTYLNLVRDTAVEYGLQASLYNSRSLLAADKVPKSASLAQKKQSTLSGFL
;
A
#
# COMPACT_ATOMS: atom_id res chain seq x y z
N MET A 1 6.02 -3.96 66.53
CA MET A 1 6.97 -3.02 65.89
C MET A 1 6.32 -2.62 64.56
N ALA A 2 5.63 -1.49 64.45
CA ALA A 2 6.17 -0.13 64.39
C ALA A 2 7.18 0.05 63.23
N ALA A 3 7.10 0.98 62.27
CA ALA A 3 6.04 1.76 61.59
C ALA A 3 6.76 2.91 60.84
N ARG A 4 6.20 3.34 59.70
CA ARG A 4 6.46 4.61 58.96
C ARG A 4 7.80 4.82 58.22
N ALA A 5 7.66 5.38 57.00
CA ALA A 5 8.68 6.12 56.24
C ALA A 5 8.81 7.58 56.77
N PRO A 6 9.71 8.46 56.25
CA PRO A 6 9.37 9.25 55.05
C PRO A 6 10.57 9.82 54.23
N ILE A 7 10.24 10.77 53.33
CA ILE A 7 11.07 11.68 52.50
C ILE A 7 10.62 13.11 52.93
N PRO A 8 11.39 14.25 52.90
CA PRO A 8 12.29 14.67 51.79
C PRO A 8 13.47 15.66 52.11
N LEU A 9 14.07 16.19 51.03
CA LEU A 9 14.60 17.57 50.78
C LEU A 9 14.90 18.53 51.95
N SER A 10 16.08 19.20 51.91
CA SER A 10 16.20 20.68 52.07
C SER A 10 17.63 21.21 51.76
N ASP A 11 17.75 22.51 51.48
CA ASP A 11 18.92 23.25 50.99
C ASP A 11 19.92 23.76 52.07
N LYS A 12 21.13 24.13 51.62
CA LYS A 12 21.98 25.24 52.11
C LYS A 12 23.08 25.51 51.05
N ALA A 13 23.17 26.64 50.37
CA ALA A 13 23.35 28.04 50.79
C ALA A 13 24.81 28.44 51.13
N THR A 14 25.43 29.15 50.18
CA THR A 14 26.36 30.29 50.32
C THR A 14 27.58 30.23 51.25
N SER A 15 28.76 30.47 50.67
CA SER A 15 29.57 31.67 51.03
C SER A 15 30.51 32.04 49.87
N GLY A 16 30.79 33.33 49.69
CA GLY A 16 31.81 33.83 48.79
C GLY A 16 32.61 34.96 49.46
N THR A 17 33.70 35.35 48.81
CA THR A 17 34.55 36.53 49.08
C THR A 17 35.06 36.99 47.70
N GLU A 18 34.81 38.22 47.22
CA GLU A 18 35.49 39.48 47.58
C GLU A 18 37.03 39.43 47.34
N THR A 19 37.77 40.39 46.77
CA THR A 19 37.55 41.73 46.14
C THR A 19 38.83 42.08 45.31
N ALA A 20 38.97 43.10 44.42
CA ALA A 20 38.06 44.05 43.76
C ALA A 20 38.73 44.68 42.49
N VAL A 21 37.90 45.18 41.56
CA VAL A 21 38.02 46.35 40.63
C VAL A 21 39.41 46.83 40.14
N LYS A 22 39.54 46.94 38.79
CA LYS A 22 40.10 48.13 38.12
C LYS A 22 39.35 48.45 36.83
N ASP A 23 38.91 49.69 36.71
CA ASP A 23 38.26 50.27 35.52
C ASP A 23 39.30 50.74 34.49
N THR A 24 39.07 50.47 33.20
CA THR A 24 39.63 51.25 32.09
C THR A 24 38.72 51.14 30.86
N SER A 25 37.98 52.20 30.57
CA SER A 25 37.31 52.41 29.28
C SER A 25 38.33 52.89 28.23
N PHE A 26 38.37 52.30 27.02
CA PHE A 26 38.13 53.03 25.75
C PHE A 26 38.22 52.16 24.48
N ASN A 27 37.38 52.55 23.51
CA ASN A 27 37.49 52.43 22.04
C ASN A 27 37.53 51.08 21.29
N MET A 28 36.63 50.99 20.30
CA MET A 28 36.75 50.10 19.15
C MET A 28 37.70 50.69 18.09
N SER A 29 38.53 49.85 17.47
CA SER A 29 38.77 49.82 16.01
C SER A 29 39.82 48.75 15.66
N GLY A 30 39.74 48.16 14.45
CA GLY A 30 40.81 47.29 13.95
C GLY A 30 40.52 45.79 13.85
N VAL A 31 39.28 45.36 13.58
CA VAL A 31 39.06 44.00 13.03
C VAL A 31 39.55 44.00 11.58
N ASP A 32 40.74 43.45 11.33
CA ASP A 32 41.33 43.39 10.00
C ASP A 32 40.49 42.48 9.07
N ARG A 33 39.75 43.12 8.17
CA ARG A 33 38.92 42.44 7.16
C ARG A 33 39.74 41.49 6.29
N LYS A 34 41.03 41.77 6.03
CA LYS A 34 41.88 40.89 5.21
C LYS A 34 42.18 39.57 5.90
N ALA A 35 42.43 39.57 7.21
CA ALA A 35 42.66 38.34 7.96
C ALA A 35 41.41 37.44 7.95
N MET A 36 40.22 38.02 8.16
CA MET A 36 38.96 37.28 8.14
C MET A 36 38.60 36.76 6.74
N GLU A 37 38.93 37.51 5.69
CA GLU A 37 38.68 37.12 4.30
C GLU A 37 39.67 36.05 3.81
N GLN A 38 40.95 36.13 4.22
CA GLN A 38 41.93 35.05 4.03
C GLN A 38 41.53 33.77 4.77
N GLU A 39 41.02 33.86 6.00
CA GLU A 39 40.54 32.69 6.74
C GLU A 39 39.29 32.08 6.06
N ARG A 40 38.38 32.91 5.56
CA ARG A 40 37.20 32.48 4.78
C ARG A 40 37.61 31.78 3.48
N LEU A 41 38.61 32.30 2.77
CA LEU A 41 39.17 31.69 1.56
C LEU A 41 39.91 30.37 1.87
N ALA A 42 40.67 30.31 2.96
CA ALA A 42 41.34 29.09 3.44
C ALA A 42 40.33 27.99 3.80
N ARG A 43 39.24 28.34 4.50
CA ARG A 43 38.13 27.41 4.80
C ARG A 43 37.34 26.98 3.55
N SER A 44 37.36 27.77 2.47
CA SER A 44 36.74 27.42 1.19
C SER A 44 37.61 26.51 0.31
N GLY A 45 38.87 26.28 0.66
CA GLY A 45 39.80 25.44 -0.07
C GLY A 45 39.77 23.98 0.38
N LYS A 46 39.32 23.08 -0.51
CA LYS A 46 39.47 21.61 -0.39
C LYS A 46 38.83 20.92 0.83
N ARG A 47 37.51 20.84 0.80
CA ARG A 47 36.89 19.48 0.76
C ARG A 47 36.01 19.40 -0.47
N LYS A 48 36.58 18.86 -1.56
CA LYS A 48 35.78 18.26 -2.64
C LYS A 48 35.02 17.14 -1.94
N ARG A 49 33.75 17.38 -1.62
CA ARG A 49 32.90 16.39 -0.95
C ARG A 49 32.78 15.25 -1.96
N GLU A 50 33.56 14.20 -1.76
CA GLU A 50 33.37 12.97 -2.51
C GLU A 50 31.89 12.63 -2.38
N LEU A 51 31.24 12.45 -3.53
CA LEU A 51 29.92 11.88 -3.58
C LEU A 51 30.09 10.47 -3.03
N SER A 52 29.89 10.33 -1.72
CA SER A 52 29.74 9.05 -1.05
C SER A 52 28.83 8.21 -1.95
N PRO A 53 29.27 7.02 -2.41
CA PRO A 53 28.49 6.26 -3.37
C PRO A 53 27.05 6.22 -2.92
N ILE A 54 26.12 6.59 -3.82
CA ILE A 54 24.70 6.34 -3.58
C ILE A 54 24.64 4.88 -3.16
N PRO A 55 24.12 4.54 -1.96
CA PRO A 55 24.15 3.17 -1.49
C PRO A 55 23.54 2.31 -2.59
N SER A 56 24.34 1.42 -3.16
CA SER A 56 23.84 0.47 -4.14
C SER A 56 22.82 -0.36 -3.40
N HIS A 57 21.54 -0.04 -3.60
CA HIS A 57 20.45 -0.73 -2.95
C HIS A 57 20.51 -2.17 -3.44
N GLU A 58 21.09 -3.03 -2.60
CA GLU A 58 21.28 -4.44 -2.89
C GLU A 58 19.93 -5.04 -3.26
N LEU A 59 19.82 -5.41 -4.54
CA LEU A 59 18.64 -6.00 -5.13
C LEU A 59 18.33 -7.31 -4.40
N PHE A 60 17.05 -7.53 -4.12
CA PHE A 60 16.60 -8.66 -3.33
C PHE A 60 15.33 -9.25 -3.92
N ASN A 61 15.40 -10.51 -4.34
CA ASN A 61 14.27 -11.27 -4.82
C ASN A 61 13.80 -12.25 -3.73
N PRO A 62 12.59 -12.09 -3.16
CA PRO A 62 12.05 -13.04 -2.19
C PRO A 62 11.70 -14.41 -2.80
N LEU A 63 11.74 -14.55 -4.14
CA LEU A 63 11.44 -15.79 -4.88
C LEU A 63 12.71 -16.39 -5.53
N GLU A 64 13.90 -15.96 -5.11
CA GLU A 64 15.17 -16.46 -5.64
C GLU A 64 15.32 -17.97 -5.38
N GLY A 65 15.76 -18.71 -6.40
CA GLY A 65 15.84 -20.16 -6.41
C GLY A 65 14.52 -20.89 -6.70
N GLN A 66 13.37 -20.20 -6.78
CA GLN A 66 12.10 -20.84 -7.14
C GLN A 66 11.99 -21.06 -8.65
N GLU A 67 11.81 -22.32 -9.07
CA GLU A 67 11.82 -22.67 -10.49
C GLU A 67 10.74 -21.94 -11.30
N ASP A 68 9.58 -21.65 -10.70
CA ASP A 68 8.42 -20.94 -11.29
C ASP A 68 8.53 -19.41 -11.25
N ALA A 69 9.66 -18.86 -10.79
CA ALA A 69 9.88 -17.43 -10.64
C ALA A 69 11.01 -16.87 -11.53
N TRP A 70 10.96 -15.56 -11.79
CA TRP A 70 12.08 -14.78 -12.33
C TRP A 70 13.24 -14.72 -11.33
N GLN A 71 14.48 -14.83 -11.82
CA GLN A 71 15.71 -14.86 -11.00
C GLN A 71 16.54 -13.57 -11.14
N LEU A 72 17.30 -13.20 -10.11
CA LEU A 72 18.11 -11.98 -10.12
C LEU A 72 19.13 -11.98 -11.26
N GLY A 73 19.01 -10.98 -12.14
CA GLY A 73 19.89 -10.81 -13.31
C GLY A 73 19.49 -11.65 -14.53
N GLU A 74 18.43 -12.45 -14.45
CA GLU A 74 17.86 -13.16 -15.61
C GLU A 74 17.23 -12.14 -16.59
N PRO A 75 17.63 -12.10 -17.88
CA PRO A 75 16.97 -11.25 -18.85
C PRO A 75 15.49 -11.66 -19.02
N VAL A 76 14.58 -10.69 -19.10
CA VAL A 76 13.12 -10.96 -19.19
C VAL A 76 12.79 -11.85 -20.41
N ASP A 77 13.53 -11.71 -21.51
CA ASP A 77 13.38 -12.56 -22.71
C ASP A 77 13.84 -14.01 -22.52
N ASP A 78 14.76 -14.27 -21.60
CA ASP A 78 15.20 -15.63 -21.26
C ASP A 78 14.23 -16.25 -20.24
N PHE A 79 13.80 -15.47 -19.23
CA PHE A 79 12.74 -15.87 -18.29
C PHE A 79 11.45 -16.30 -18.99
N VAL A 80 10.93 -15.47 -19.90
CA VAL A 80 9.67 -15.77 -20.63
C VAL A 80 9.85 -16.92 -21.64
N ARG A 81 11.09 -17.22 -22.06
CA ARG A 81 11.41 -18.39 -22.90
C ARG A 81 11.53 -19.67 -22.08
N ARG A 82 12.04 -19.57 -20.85
CA ARG A 82 12.13 -20.66 -19.86
C ARG A 82 10.75 -21.02 -19.30
N LEU A 83 9.90 -20.03 -19.06
CA LEU A 83 8.55 -20.16 -18.51
C LEU A 83 7.52 -19.38 -19.35
N PRO A 84 7.15 -19.90 -20.54
CA PRO A 84 6.12 -19.31 -21.38
C PRO A 84 4.70 -19.57 -20.82
N PRO A 85 3.96 -18.55 -20.32
CA PRO A 85 2.63 -18.76 -19.73
C PRO A 85 1.55 -19.23 -20.71
N TYR A 86 1.85 -19.23 -22.01
CA TYR A 86 0.97 -19.74 -23.05
C TYR A 86 0.84 -21.28 -23.03
N ASN A 87 1.92 -22.00 -22.74
CA ASN A 87 1.99 -23.46 -22.87
C ASN A 87 2.72 -24.18 -21.72
N THR A 88 3.23 -23.48 -20.70
CA THR A 88 3.51 -24.12 -19.41
C THR A 88 2.20 -24.67 -18.87
N ALA A 89 2.13 -25.98 -18.59
CA ALA A 89 0.91 -26.61 -18.10
C ALA A 89 0.64 -26.30 -16.62
N ILE A 90 -0.64 -26.15 -16.24
CA ILE A 90 -1.08 -25.98 -14.84
C ILE A 90 -0.60 -27.09 -13.90
N THR A 91 -0.36 -28.30 -14.42
CA THR A 91 0.16 -29.45 -13.67
C THR A 91 1.66 -29.38 -13.39
N THR A 92 2.42 -28.57 -14.14
CA THR A 92 3.84 -28.31 -13.88
C THR A 92 3.98 -27.21 -12.84
N PHE A 93 3.42 -26.04 -13.15
CA PHE A 93 3.34 -24.91 -12.22
C PHE A 93 1.96 -24.27 -12.38
N PRO A 94 1.19 -24.02 -11.30
CA PRO A 94 -0.12 -23.37 -11.40
C PRO A 94 -0.04 -21.85 -11.58
N TRP A 95 1.13 -21.27 -11.33
CA TRP A 95 1.44 -19.85 -11.44
C TRP A 95 2.89 -19.69 -11.90
N ILE A 96 3.18 -18.62 -12.62
CA ILE A 96 4.54 -18.12 -12.85
C ILE A 96 4.64 -16.75 -12.20
N TRP A 97 5.73 -16.45 -11.51
CA TRP A 97 5.88 -15.27 -10.66
C TRP A 97 7.06 -14.37 -11.05
N ALA A 98 6.97 -13.09 -10.71
CA ALA A 98 8.13 -12.20 -10.64
C ALA A 98 7.95 -11.21 -9.49
N ALA A 99 9.01 -10.96 -8.72
CA ALA A 99 9.01 -9.98 -7.63
C ALA A 99 9.83 -8.74 -8.03
N ASN A 100 9.41 -7.58 -7.52
CA ASN A 100 10.16 -6.34 -7.66
C ASN A 100 11.42 -6.42 -6.77
N PRO A 101 12.65 -6.35 -7.33
CA PRO A 101 13.88 -6.52 -6.56
C PRO A 101 14.25 -5.29 -5.72
N HIS A 102 13.56 -4.17 -5.90
CA HIS A 102 13.82 -2.91 -5.21
C HIS A 102 13.09 -2.85 -3.86
N ARG A 103 13.59 -3.59 -2.87
CA ARG A 103 13.11 -3.47 -1.48
C ARG A 103 13.38 -2.06 -0.93
N ASN A 104 12.41 -1.50 -0.21
CA ASN A 104 12.66 -0.36 0.68
C ASN A 104 13.29 -0.90 2.00
N PRO A 105 14.56 -0.59 2.34
CA PRO A 105 15.19 -1.15 3.54
C PRO A 105 14.59 -0.66 4.87
N ARG A 106 13.68 0.32 4.83
CA ARG A 106 12.92 0.82 5.98
C ARG A 106 11.57 0.13 6.14
N ASP A 107 11.16 -0.67 5.16
CA ASP A 107 9.95 -1.47 5.23
C ASP A 107 10.16 -2.60 6.25
N LYS A 108 9.55 -2.41 7.43
CA LYS A 108 9.55 -3.37 8.54
C LYS A 108 8.15 -3.96 8.75
N SER A 109 7.34 -3.99 7.69
CA SER A 109 5.99 -4.56 7.75
C SER A 109 6.05 -6.00 8.27
N PRO A 110 5.25 -6.38 9.29
CA PRO A 110 5.23 -7.75 9.80
C PRO A 110 4.84 -8.77 8.72
N SER A 111 5.24 -10.03 8.86
CA SER A 111 4.68 -11.09 8.03
C SER A 111 3.15 -11.19 8.25
N PRO A 112 2.35 -11.36 7.17
CA PRO A 112 0.89 -11.45 7.30
C PRO A 112 0.47 -12.68 8.10
N ARG A 113 -0.35 -12.50 9.14
CA ARG A 113 -0.95 -13.59 9.94
C ARG A 113 -2.19 -14.15 9.22
N VAL A 114 -1.96 -14.80 8.08
CA VAL A 114 -3.03 -15.28 7.18
C VAL A 114 -4.01 -16.25 7.87
N GLU A 115 -3.51 -17.16 8.72
CA GLU A 115 -4.35 -18.15 9.41
C GLU A 115 -5.29 -17.48 10.45
N ASP A 116 -4.73 -16.63 11.32
CA ASP A 116 -5.47 -15.79 12.28
C ASP A 116 -6.53 -14.91 11.60
N PHE A 117 -6.15 -14.26 10.49
CA PHE A 117 -7.08 -13.50 9.64
C PHE A 117 -8.21 -14.36 9.08
N THR A 118 -7.87 -15.55 8.56
CA THR A 118 -8.85 -16.43 7.90
C THR A 118 -9.85 -16.96 8.93
N SER A 119 -9.38 -17.49 10.05
CA SER A 119 -10.24 -18.01 11.12
C SER A 119 -11.19 -16.93 11.65
N ARG A 120 -10.66 -15.80 12.13
CA ARG A 120 -11.48 -14.70 12.68
C ARG A 120 -12.37 -14.05 11.62
N GLY A 121 -11.94 -14.05 10.35
CA GLY A 121 -12.71 -13.48 9.26
C GLY A 121 -13.89 -14.36 8.83
N MET A 122 -13.78 -15.69 8.93
CA MET A 122 -14.91 -16.60 8.74
C MET A 122 -15.98 -16.40 9.83
N ASP A 123 -15.59 -16.18 11.08
CA ASP A 123 -16.52 -15.84 12.16
C ASP A 123 -17.30 -14.54 11.86
N LEU A 124 -16.62 -13.52 11.32
CA LEU A 124 -17.26 -12.26 10.90
C LEU A 124 -18.29 -12.49 9.78
N LEU A 125 -18.01 -13.39 8.83
CA LEU A 125 -18.95 -13.77 7.78
C LEU A 125 -20.17 -14.47 8.36
N GLU A 126 -20.00 -15.48 9.22
CA GLU A 126 -21.11 -16.20 9.85
C GLU A 126 -22.03 -15.27 10.67
N GLN A 127 -21.43 -14.40 11.49
CA GLN A 127 -22.15 -13.37 12.24
C GLN A 127 -22.95 -12.43 11.33
N SER A 128 -22.41 -12.08 10.16
CA SER A 128 -23.11 -11.24 9.19
C SER A 128 -24.29 -11.97 8.55
N LEU A 129 -24.15 -13.24 8.16
CA LEU A 129 -25.28 -14.04 7.66
C LEU A 129 -26.40 -14.12 8.71
N GLN A 130 -26.05 -14.32 9.98
CA GLN A 130 -27.05 -14.34 11.05
C GLN A 130 -27.75 -12.99 11.21
N THR A 131 -26.99 -11.90 11.29
CA THR A 131 -27.52 -10.53 11.36
C THR A 131 -28.46 -10.22 10.18
N ARG A 132 -28.12 -10.66 8.97
CA ARG A 132 -28.93 -10.47 7.76
C ARG A 132 -30.24 -11.26 7.81
N ARG A 133 -30.22 -12.51 8.30
CA ARG A 133 -31.43 -13.32 8.53
C ARG A 133 -32.37 -12.65 9.53
N ASP A 134 -31.82 -12.08 10.59
CA ASP A 134 -32.65 -11.47 11.64
C ASP A 134 -33.25 -10.12 11.17
N ILE A 135 -32.49 -9.30 10.41
CA ILE A 135 -33.04 -8.14 9.69
C ILE A 135 -34.20 -8.53 8.75
N GLN A 136 -34.09 -9.67 8.06
CA GLN A 136 -35.15 -10.18 7.17
C GLN A 136 -36.38 -10.67 7.93
N LYS A 137 -36.21 -11.36 9.06
CA LYS A 137 -37.32 -11.82 9.92
C LYS A 137 -38.05 -10.66 10.59
N GLU A 138 -37.31 -9.68 11.10
CA GLU A 138 -37.89 -8.59 11.88
C GLU A 138 -38.90 -7.78 11.07
N GLY A 139 -38.60 -7.47 9.79
CA GLY A 139 -39.53 -7.00 8.75
C GLY A 139 -40.31 -5.69 9.01
N ALA A 140 -40.36 -5.21 10.25
CA ALA A 140 -41.39 -4.32 10.80
C ALA A 140 -41.35 -2.88 10.26
N ARG A 141 -40.30 -2.53 9.51
CA ARG A 141 -40.10 -1.22 8.86
C ARG A 141 -40.36 -1.25 7.35
N GLY A 142 -40.94 -2.35 6.86
CA GLY A 142 -41.27 -2.57 5.46
C GLY A 142 -40.04 -2.72 4.54
N PRO A 143 -40.25 -2.95 3.24
CA PRO A 143 -39.17 -3.31 2.31
C PRO A 143 -38.02 -2.29 2.26
N ARG A 144 -38.35 -0.98 2.27
CA ARG A 144 -37.34 0.10 2.25
C ARG A 144 -36.49 0.14 3.52
N GLY A 145 -37.09 -0.12 4.69
CA GLY A 145 -36.37 -0.19 5.97
C GLY A 145 -35.40 -1.37 6.00
N MET A 146 -35.87 -2.54 5.60
CA MET A 146 -35.07 -3.77 5.50
C MET A 146 -33.88 -3.59 4.54
N THR A 147 -34.09 -3.07 3.32
CA THR A 147 -33.00 -2.82 2.36
C THR A 147 -31.93 -1.87 2.92
N LYS A 148 -32.34 -0.82 3.65
CA LYS A 148 -31.40 0.10 4.32
C LYS A 148 -30.57 -0.62 5.38
N GLN A 149 -31.20 -1.44 6.22
CA GLN A 149 -30.49 -2.21 7.26
C GLN A 149 -29.52 -3.23 6.66
N LEU A 150 -29.90 -3.96 5.61
CA LEU A 150 -29.01 -4.90 4.91
C LEU A 150 -27.80 -4.20 4.26
N SER A 151 -27.98 -2.98 3.72
CA SER A 151 -26.88 -2.16 3.19
C SER A 151 -25.96 -1.63 4.29
N GLN A 152 -26.52 -1.24 5.44
CA GLN A 152 -25.74 -0.85 6.62
C GLN A 152 -24.89 -2.01 7.14
N GLU A 153 -25.46 -3.22 7.22
CA GLU A 153 -24.73 -4.43 7.62
C GLU A 153 -23.62 -4.80 6.64
N SER A 154 -23.86 -4.76 5.32
CA SER A 154 -22.80 -4.98 4.32
C SER A 154 -21.62 -4.00 4.50
N LYS A 155 -21.91 -2.72 4.76
CA LYS A 155 -20.86 -1.72 5.04
C LYS A 155 -20.15 -1.97 6.37
N ALA A 156 -20.86 -2.40 7.41
CA ALA A 156 -20.29 -2.73 8.70
C ALA A 156 -19.38 -3.97 8.63
N LEU A 157 -19.78 -5.02 7.90
CA LEU A 157 -18.95 -6.18 7.63
C LEU A 157 -17.67 -5.81 6.87
N GLN A 158 -17.77 -5.02 5.79
CA GLN A 158 -16.59 -4.55 5.05
C GLN A 158 -15.60 -3.79 5.97
N GLY A 159 -16.13 -2.94 6.86
CA GLY A 159 -15.32 -2.27 7.88
C GLY A 159 -14.64 -3.25 8.84
N ARG A 160 -15.36 -4.24 9.37
CA ARG A 160 -14.81 -5.28 10.26
C ARG A 160 -13.71 -6.11 9.58
N ILE A 161 -13.91 -6.53 8.34
CA ILE A 161 -12.89 -7.26 7.55
C ILE A 161 -11.65 -6.38 7.32
N SER A 162 -11.83 -5.09 7.01
CA SER A 162 -10.71 -4.17 6.79
C SER A 162 -9.91 -3.90 8.07
N SER A 163 -10.58 -3.75 9.21
CA SER A 163 -9.92 -3.64 10.53
C SER A 163 -9.16 -4.91 10.89
N LEU A 164 -9.76 -6.09 10.67
CA LEU A 164 -9.09 -7.36 10.90
C LEU A 164 -7.85 -7.52 10.01
N ALA A 165 -7.92 -7.11 8.74
CA ALA A 165 -6.77 -7.12 7.83
C ALA A 165 -5.61 -6.22 8.32
N ASN A 166 -5.91 -5.08 8.93
CA ASN A 166 -4.91 -4.23 9.61
C ASN A 166 -4.29 -4.93 10.83
N GLU A 167 -5.11 -5.54 11.70
CA GLU A 167 -4.63 -6.25 12.90
C GLU A 167 -3.71 -7.44 12.60
N THR A 168 -3.88 -8.07 11.43
CA THR A 168 -3.15 -9.26 10.99
C THR A 168 -2.10 -9.00 9.90
N ASN A 169 -1.98 -7.75 9.46
CA ASN A 169 -1.14 -7.32 8.32
C ASN A 169 -1.46 -8.02 6.98
N VAL A 170 -2.70 -8.45 6.75
CA VAL A 170 -3.18 -9.03 5.48
C VAL A 170 -3.60 -7.91 4.52
N LEU A 171 -2.63 -7.07 4.16
CA LEU A 171 -2.86 -5.79 3.47
C LEU A 171 -2.66 -5.85 1.94
N SER A 172 -2.03 -6.88 1.41
CA SER A 172 -1.81 -6.97 -0.03
C SER A 172 -3.12 -7.02 -0.83
N GLY A 173 -3.06 -6.58 -2.08
CA GLY A 173 -4.15 -6.70 -3.03
C GLY A 173 -3.62 -6.61 -4.46
N LYS A 174 -4.46 -6.92 -5.44
CA LYS A 174 -4.01 -7.05 -6.84
C LYS A 174 -4.98 -6.46 -7.85
N TRP A 175 -4.42 -5.79 -8.87
CA TRP A 175 -5.10 -5.56 -10.14
C TRP A 175 -5.13 -6.86 -10.94
N MET A 176 -6.30 -7.22 -11.47
CA MET A 176 -6.53 -8.46 -12.23
C MET A 176 -6.77 -8.15 -13.71
N LEU A 177 -5.83 -8.58 -14.56
CA LEU A 177 -5.91 -8.50 -16.02
C LEU A 177 -6.26 -9.88 -16.59
N PHE A 178 -6.97 -9.89 -17.71
CA PHE A 178 -7.41 -11.12 -18.40
C PHE A 178 -7.12 -11.00 -19.91
N PRO A 179 -5.84 -11.01 -20.34
CA PRO A 179 -5.50 -11.15 -21.75
C PRO A 179 -5.98 -12.50 -22.31
N LYS A 180 -6.24 -12.52 -23.62
CA LYS A 180 -6.43 -13.76 -24.37
C LYS A 180 -5.14 -14.59 -24.37
N SER A 181 -5.28 -15.91 -24.53
CA SER A 181 -4.18 -16.87 -24.69
C SER A 181 -3.10 -16.38 -25.68
N VAL A 182 -3.50 -15.93 -26.88
CA VAL A 182 -2.60 -15.39 -27.91
C VAL A 182 -1.78 -14.16 -27.49
N ASP A 183 -2.25 -13.39 -26.50
CA ASP A 183 -1.61 -12.17 -26.01
C ASP A 183 -0.86 -12.37 -24.69
N VAL A 184 -1.08 -13.48 -23.97
CA VAL A 184 -0.61 -13.64 -22.58
C VAL A 184 0.90 -13.45 -22.46
N THR A 185 1.70 -14.07 -23.33
CA THR A 185 3.16 -13.98 -23.30
C THR A 185 3.64 -12.54 -23.51
N ARG A 186 3.01 -11.80 -24.42
CA ARG A 186 3.33 -10.40 -24.73
C ARG A 186 2.96 -9.46 -23.57
N VAL A 187 1.81 -9.67 -22.93
CA VAL A 187 1.37 -8.88 -21.78
C VAL A 187 2.21 -9.22 -20.54
N TRP A 188 2.47 -10.50 -20.29
CA TRP A 188 3.30 -10.98 -19.19
C TRP A 188 4.72 -10.41 -19.26
N LYS A 189 5.39 -10.46 -20.42
CA LYS A 189 6.71 -9.86 -20.63
C LYS A 189 6.76 -8.38 -20.22
N GLN A 190 5.75 -7.59 -20.61
CA GLN A 190 5.67 -6.17 -20.27
C GLN A 190 5.43 -5.94 -18.78
N VAL A 191 4.56 -6.75 -18.16
CA VAL A 191 4.27 -6.68 -16.72
C VAL A 191 5.52 -7.02 -15.90
N VAL A 192 6.23 -8.11 -16.23
CA VAL A 192 7.46 -8.53 -15.55
C VAL A 192 8.51 -7.43 -15.63
N ALA A 193 8.80 -6.92 -16.84
CA ALA A 193 9.78 -5.84 -17.04
C ALA A 193 9.47 -4.62 -16.15
N ASN A 194 8.22 -4.16 -16.12
CA ASN A 194 7.85 -2.98 -15.34
C ASN A 194 7.73 -3.26 -13.82
N VAL A 195 7.57 -4.53 -13.40
CA VAL A 195 7.68 -4.92 -11.98
C VAL A 195 9.15 -4.94 -11.55
N ILE A 196 10.06 -5.49 -12.34
CA ILE A 196 11.49 -5.53 -11.98
C ILE A 196 12.16 -4.14 -12.08
N ASP A 197 11.72 -3.28 -13.01
CA ASP A 197 12.14 -1.88 -13.12
C ASP A 197 11.50 -0.94 -12.06
N ASN A 198 10.79 -1.49 -11.07
CA ASN A 198 10.14 -0.75 -9.97
C ASN A 198 9.12 0.31 -10.45
N ARG A 199 8.47 0.08 -11.59
CA ARG A 199 7.41 0.96 -12.14
C ARG A 199 6.00 0.51 -11.74
N LEU A 200 5.77 -0.80 -11.69
CA LEU A 200 4.52 -1.39 -11.18
C LEU A 200 4.62 -1.58 -9.64
N GLY A 201 3.93 -2.59 -9.10
CA GLY A 201 3.87 -2.85 -7.66
C GLY A 201 4.97 -3.78 -7.15
N CYS A 202 4.70 -4.51 -6.07
CA CYS A 202 5.70 -5.33 -5.36
C CYS A 202 5.94 -6.72 -5.98
N THR A 203 4.94 -7.30 -6.62
CA THR A 203 4.99 -8.65 -7.20
C THR A 203 3.98 -8.74 -8.34
N CYS A 204 4.19 -9.65 -9.29
CA CYS A 204 3.17 -10.08 -10.23
C CYS A 204 3.16 -11.61 -10.38
N LYS A 205 2.03 -12.14 -10.86
CA LYS A 205 1.91 -13.54 -11.29
C LYS A 205 1.00 -13.71 -12.48
N VAL A 206 1.21 -14.77 -13.25
CA VAL A 206 0.35 -15.19 -14.35
C VAL A 206 -0.09 -16.64 -14.18
N ALA A 207 -1.37 -16.91 -14.45
CA ALA A 207 -1.90 -18.27 -14.52
C ALA A 207 -1.34 -18.98 -15.76
N THR A 208 -0.94 -20.22 -15.59
CA THR A 208 -0.46 -21.12 -16.64
C THR A 208 -1.61 -21.74 -17.45
N ASP A 209 -1.29 -22.63 -18.38
CA ASP A 209 -2.28 -23.24 -19.26
C ASP A 209 -3.21 -24.22 -18.53
N ASP A 210 -4.46 -23.80 -18.40
CA ASP A 210 -5.60 -24.57 -17.87
C ASP A 210 -6.68 -24.82 -18.95
N GLY A 211 -6.34 -24.61 -20.22
CA GLY A 211 -7.25 -24.81 -21.36
C GLY A 211 -8.29 -23.71 -21.58
N LYS A 212 -8.29 -22.62 -20.81
CA LYS A 212 -9.20 -21.48 -21.05
C LYS A 212 -8.74 -20.59 -22.21
N GLU A 213 -9.61 -19.72 -22.68
CA GLU A 213 -9.26 -18.69 -23.69
C GLU A 213 -8.56 -17.46 -23.11
N GLU A 214 -8.71 -17.19 -21.80
CA GLU A 214 -8.07 -16.06 -21.11
C GLU A 214 -7.16 -16.54 -19.99
N ARG A 215 -6.08 -15.82 -19.73
CA ARG A 215 -5.14 -16.10 -18.61
C ARG A 215 -5.20 -14.96 -17.60
N LEU A 216 -5.31 -15.27 -16.32
CA LEU A 216 -5.29 -14.25 -15.26
C LEU A 216 -3.85 -13.79 -15.01
N ILE A 217 -3.58 -12.49 -15.19
CA ILE A 217 -2.38 -11.82 -14.70
C ILE A 217 -2.76 -10.93 -13.52
N CYS A 218 -2.04 -11.07 -12.41
CA CYS A 218 -2.19 -10.24 -11.22
C CYS A 218 -0.97 -9.35 -11.02
N VAL A 219 -1.18 -8.06 -10.75
CA VAL A 219 -0.13 -7.11 -10.32
C VAL A 219 -0.49 -6.62 -8.92
N TYR A 220 0.38 -6.90 -7.95
CA TYR A 220 0.13 -6.67 -6.53
C TYR A 220 0.64 -5.31 -6.05
N THR A 221 -0.11 -4.66 -5.16
CA THR A 221 0.43 -3.62 -4.26
C THR A 221 0.54 -4.17 -2.84
N LYS A 222 1.29 -3.47 -1.99
CA LYS A 222 1.55 -3.89 -0.60
C LYS A 222 0.37 -3.64 0.33
N ASP A 223 -0.40 -2.58 0.09
CA ASP A 223 -1.52 -2.18 0.93
C ASP A 223 -2.72 -1.74 0.06
N PHE A 224 -3.85 -2.45 0.18
CA PHE A 224 -5.10 -2.09 -0.49
C PHE A 224 -5.74 -0.78 0.00
N GLN A 225 -5.26 -0.24 1.13
CA GLN A 225 -5.71 1.02 1.73
C GLN A 225 -4.88 2.21 1.23
N ASP A 226 -3.69 1.98 0.68
CA ASP A 226 -2.91 2.99 -0.04
C ASP A 226 -3.53 3.23 -1.43
N ALA A 227 -4.58 4.05 -1.45
CA ALA A 227 -5.28 4.42 -2.67
C ALA A 227 -4.38 5.15 -3.68
N ASP A 228 -3.32 5.82 -3.22
CA ASP A 228 -2.37 6.53 -4.09
C ASP A 228 -1.43 5.52 -4.80
N ASP A 229 -0.91 4.49 -4.11
CA ASP A 229 -0.13 3.42 -4.76
C ASP A 229 -0.99 2.53 -5.68
N VAL A 230 -2.23 2.19 -5.26
CA VAL A 230 -3.18 1.45 -6.09
C VAL A 230 -3.51 2.20 -7.39
N LEU A 231 -3.68 3.52 -7.32
CA LEU A 231 -3.90 4.38 -8.48
C LEU A 231 -2.62 4.58 -9.32
N ARG A 232 -1.45 4.74 -8.69
CA ARG A 232 -0.14 4.82 -9.36
C ARG A 232 0.12 3.60 -10.25
N VAL A 233 -0.10 2.39 -9.71
CA VAL A 233 0.04 1.15 -10.47
C VAL A 233 -1.01 1.06 -11.59
N LEU A 234 -2.24 1.54 -11.37
CA LEU A 234 -3.26 1.59 -12.42
C LEU A 234 -2.88 2.54 -13.57
N HIS A 235 -2.34 3.72 -13.27
CA HIS A 235 -1.86 4.68 -14.26
C HIS A 235 -0.72 4.12 -15.09
N GLU A 236 0.23 3.39 -14.49
CA GLU A 236 1.27 2.70 -15.24
C GLU A 236 0.68 1.62 -16.17
N LEU A 237 -0.30 0.83 -15.71
CA LEU A 237 -1.02 -0.12 -16.57
C LEU A 237 -1.80 0.56 -17.72
N GLU A 238 -2.34 1.77 -17.51
CA GLU A 238 -2.96 2.59 -18.58
C GLU A 238 -1.90 3.09 -19.58
N ASN A 239 -0.78 3.62 -19.11
CA ASN A 239 0.34 4.13 -19.93
C ASN A 239 1.01 3.04 -20.76
N MET A 240 1.12 1.82 -20.22
CA MET A 240 1.56 0.62 -20.95
C MET A 240 0.53 0.13 -22.00
N GLY A 241 -0.64 0.77 -22.09
CA GLY A 241 -1.72 0.41 -23.00
C GLY A 241 -2.45 -0.89 -22.65
N LEU A 242 -2.25 -1.44 -21.45
CA LEU A 242 -2.84 -2.72 -21.03
C LEU A 242 -4.34 -2.61 -20.67
N LEU A 243 -4.89 -1.39 -20.67
CA LEU A 243 -6.32 -1.11 -20.50
C LEU A 243 -7.06 -0.80 -21.82
N ASN A 244 -6.34 -0.70 -22.95
CA ASN A 244 -6.85 -0.09 -24.18
C ASN A 244 -7.95 -0.88 -24.92
N GLY A 245 -8.33 -2.07 -24.42
CA GLY A 245 -9.47 -2.84 -24.92
C GLY A 245 -10.84 -2.39 -24.37
N GLY A 246 -10.92 -1.29 -23.61
CA GLY A 246 -12.18 -0.76 -23.03
C GLY A 246 -12.79 -1.61 -21.89
N ARG A 247 -12.23 -2.80 -21.62
CA ARG A 247 -12.60 -3.70 -20.53
C ARG A 247 -12.16 -3.12 -19.20
N THR A 248 -13.12 -2.93 -18.30
CA THR A 248 -12.84 -2.60 -16.90
C THR A 248 -12.06 -3.74 -16.23
N ILE A 249 -10.91 -3.43 -15.64
CA ILE A 249 -10.19 -4.34 -14.73
C ILE A 249 -10.55 -4.02 -13.28
N TYR A 250 -10.32 -4.97 -12.39
CA TYR A 250 -10.75 -4.91 -11.00
C TYR A 250 -9.59 -5.12 -10.04
N TYR A 251 -9.65 -4.43 -8.90
CA TYR A 251 -8.68 -4.55 -7.82
C TYR A 251 -9.30 -5.36 -6.68
N LYS A 252 -8.68 -6.49 -6.32
CA LYS A 252 -9.16 -7.37 -5.24
C LYS A 252 -8.13 -7.43 -4.09
N PRO A 253 -8.51 -7.06 -2.85
CA PRO A 253 -7.72 -7.33 -1.65
C PRO A 253 -7.49 -8.82 -1.43
N ASP A 254 -6.33 -9.21 -0.91
CA ASP A 254 -6.07 -10.60 -0.52
C ASP A 254 -6.92 -11.04 0.66
N ALA A 255 -7.29 -10.11 1.55
CA ALA A 255 -8.34 -10.30 2.55
C ALA A 255 -9.62 -10.94 1.97
N TYR A 256 -10.08 -10.50 0.79
CA TYR A 256 -11.25 -11.07 0.11
C TYR A 256 -10.94 -12.38 -0.64
N THR A 257 -9.66 -12.69 -0.88
CA THR A 257 -9.24 -13.97 -1.47
C THR A 257 -9.24 -15.06 -0.40
N TYR A 258 -8.68 -14.79 0.79
CA TYR A 258 -8.63 -15.74 1.91
C TYR A 258 -10.01 -16.07 2.47
N LEU A 259 -10.93 -15.10 2.54
CA LEU A 259 -12.33 -15.34 2.96
C LEU A 259 -13.25 -15.87 1.84
N ASN A 260 -12.67 -16.34 0.73
CA ASN A 260 -13.39 -16.83 -0.45
C ASN A 260 -14.51 -15.90 -0.95
N LEU A 261 -14.33 -14.57 -0.83
CA LEU A 261 -15.27 -13.54 -1.33
C LEU A 261 -15.02 -13.33 -2.83
N VAL A 262 -15.44 -14.31 -3.62
CA VAL A 262 -15.54 -14.24 -5.10
C VAL A 262 -16.89 -13.63 -5.50
N ARG A 263 -17.12 -13.44 -6.80
CA ARG A 263 -18.36 -12.80 -7.30
C ARG A 263 -19.62 -13.44 -6.72
N ASP A 264 -19.67 -14.77 -6.74
CA ASP A 264 -20.90 -15.52 -6.51
C ASP A 264 -21.20 -15.70 -5.00
N THR A 265 -20.17 -15.64 -4.14
CA THR A 265 -20.31 -15.72 -2.67
C THR A 265 -20.42 -14.34 -2.02
N ALA A 266 -19.73 -13.32 -2.53
CA ALA A 266 -19.74 -11.98 -1.93
C ALA A 266 -21.14 -11.33 -1.90
N VAL A 267 -22.00 -11.69 -2.86
CA VAL A 267 -23.38 -11.18 -2.95
C VAL A 267 -24.28 -11.63 -1.78
N GLU A 268 -24.00 -12.77 -1.14
CA GLU A 268 -24.74 -13.25 0.05
C GLU A 268 -24.64 -12.22 1.20
N TYR A 269 -23.43 -11.66 1.35
CA TYR A 269 -23.07 -10.62 2.31
C TYR A 269 -23.43 -9.20 1.82
N GLY A 270 -23.94 -9.06 0.59
CA GLY A 270 -24.16 -7.78 -0.08
C GLY A 270 -22.86 -7.02 -0.35
N LEU A 271 -21.73 -7.71 -0.41
CA LEU A 271 -20.42 -7.16 -0.72
C LEU A 271 -20.16 -7.23 -2.23
N GLN A 272 -19.11 -6.54 -2.67
CA GLN A 272 -18.51 -6.71 -4.00
C GLN A 272 -17.20 -7.49 -3.84
N ALA A 273 -16.90 -8.38 -4.79
CA ALA A 273 -15.67 -9.19 -4.79
C ALA A 273 -14.39 -8.40 -5.15
N SER A 274 -14.47 -7.08 -5.23
CA SER A 274 -13.38 -6.16 -5.59
C SER A 274 -13.62 -4.80 -4.96
N LEU A 275 -12.55 -4.12 -4.55
CA LEU A 275 -12.59 -2.84 -3.85
C LEU A 275 -12.59 -1.65 -4.82
N TYR A 276 -11.81 -1.75 -5.90
CA TYR A 276 -11.74 -0.74 -6.96
C TYR A 276 -11.98 -1.36 -8.33
N ASN A 277 -12.33 -0.51 -9.30
CA ASN A 277 -12.37 -0.86 -10.71
C ASN A 277 -11.72 0.28 -11.51
N SER A 278 -11.06 -0.05 -12.63
CA SER A 278 -10.23 0.93 -13.34
C SER A 278 -11.00 2.16 -13.82
N ARG A 279 -12.19 1.95 -14.38
CA ARG A 279 -13.03 3.03 -14.93
C ARG A 279 -13.43 4.05 -13.87
N SER A 280 -13.89 3.60 -12.70
CA SER A 280 -14.29 4.53 -11.63
C SER A 280 -13.10 5.23 -10.99
N LEU A 281 -11.96 4.55 -10.81
CA LEU A 281 -10.80 5.12 -10.15
C LEU A 281 -10.13 6.20 -11.02
N LEU A 282 -9.93 5.93 -12.32
CA LEU A 282 -9.40 6.91 -13.29
C LEU A 282 -10.36 8.09 -13.52
N ALA A 283 -11.67 7.87 -13.45
CA ALA A 283 -12.65 8.96 -13.53
C ALA A 283 -12.62 9.85 -12.29
N ALA A 284 -12.41 9.29 -11.09
CA ALA A 284 -12.32 10.06 -9.85
C ALA A 284 -11.05 10.94 -9.79
N ASP A 285 -9.92 10.44 -10.29
CA ASP A 285 -8.65 11.18 -10.36
C ASP A 285 -8.72 12.40 -11.29
N LYS A 286 -9.47 12.29 -12.40
CA LYS A 286 -9.67 13.38 -13.37
C LYS A 286 -10.57 14.50 -12.85
N VAL A 287 -11.19 14.37 -11.66
CA VAL A 287 -11.98 15.44 -11.03
C VAL A 287 -11.09 16.28 -10.10
N PRO A 288 -10.89 17.58 -10.36
CA PRO A 288 -10.03 18.41 -9.50
C PRO A 288 -10.56 18.48 -8.07
N LYS A 289 -9.68 18.24 -7.09
CA LYS A 289 -10.00 18.15 -5.64
C LYS A 289 -10.68 19.41 -5.05
N SER A 290 -10.69 20.55 -5.76
CA SER A 290 -11.43 21.76 -5.39
C SER A 290 -12.95 21.67 -5.62
N ALA A 291 -13.42 20.86 -6.58
CA ALA A 291 -14.84 20.77 -6.93
C ALA A 291 -15.67 20.01 -5.87
N SER A 292 -15.08 19.03 -5.19
CA SER A 292 -15.77 18.19 -4.18
C SER A 292 -16.13 18.95 -2.90
N LEU A 293 -15.44 20.05 -2.61
CA LEU A 293 -15.72 20.93 -1.47
C LEU A 293 -16.89 21.90 -1.74
N ALA A 294 -17.12 22.29 -3.00
CA ALA A 294 -18.19 23.22 -3.37
C ALA A 294 -19.59 22.59 -3.19
N GLN A 295 -19.76 21.33 -3.60
CA GLN A 295 -21.07 20.66 -3.56
C GLN A 295 -21.58 20.37 -2.13
N LYS A 296 -20.71 20.36 -1.11
CA LYS A 296 -21.13 20.18 0.29
C LYS A 296 -21.75 21.43 0.94
N LYS A 297 -21.67 22.61 0.32
CA LYS A 297 -22.17 23.88 0.89
C LYS A 297 -23.52 24.38 0.35
N GLN A 298 -24.10 23.78 -0.70
CA GLN A 298 -25.32 24.29 -1.34
C GLN A 298 -26.63 23.54 -1.00
N SER A 299 -26.62 22.54 -0.11
CA SER A 299 -27.81 21.70 0.18
C SER A 299 -28.46 21.94 1.55
N THR A 300 -28.40 23.16 2.09
CA THR A 300 -29.16 23.56 3.31
C THR A 300 -29.54 25.05 3.31
N LEU A 301 -30.46 25.48 2.42
CA LEU A 301 -31.25 26.73 2.59
C LEU A 301 -32.31 26.92 1.48
N SER A 302 -33.50 26.35 1.65
CA SER A 302 -34.79 26.85 1.11
C SER A 302 -35.92 25.89 1.49
N GLY A 303 -36.86 26.30 2.34
CA GLY A 303 -37.96 25.41 2.77
C GLY A 303 -38.77 25.84 4.00
N PHE A 304 -38.88 27.14 4.27
CA PHE A 304 -39.85 27.70 5.20
C PHE A 304 -40.39 29.02 4.64
N LEU A 305 -41.59 28.94 4.06
CA LEU A 305 -42.68 29.92 4.06
C LEU A 305 -43.91 29.22 3.46
#